data_AF-A0A2R6QBB0-F1
#
_entry.id   AF-A0A2R6QBB0-F1
#
_cell.length_a   1.000
_cell.length_b   1.000
_cell.length_c   1.000
_cell.angle_alpha   90.00
_cell.angle_beta   90.00
_cell.angle_gamma   90.00
#
_symmetry.space_group_name_H-M   'P 1'
#
loop_
_entity.id
_entity.type
_entity.pdbx_description
1 polymer ?
#
loop_
_entity_poly.entity_id
_entity_poly.type
_entity_poly.pdbx_seq_one_letter_code
_entity_poly.pdbx_strand_id
1 'polypeptide(L)'
;MQSINRFLYGPTPDEKVRAWQTKLRAEQRTLDREMRQLETATNKARQTVKQLASKGDVKSARILAREVVRSNRQKDRLSVSKARLGSIGNQLSQQMAMVKVTGSLQKSIEIMKLSNQLVRLPQISQTMREMSMEMTKAGILEEMMDDTLAVEDDEELEEEADAEVDKVLFDITNGKLGQAGSVQTELPVPIEWEEVSVAPILKNGKTVIPDIAINSVKKNTVALKVGKGHVSLNLTLRRTFNLFANVRPCVSIKGFKTPYDDVDTVLIRENTEGEYSGIEHEIVDGVVQSIKLITWDASERVARYAFHYAQSQGRKRVTAVHKANIMKMSDGMFLSACRQVSKDFPGIAYDEDLLDRVCLHITQNPAPFADRVMVMPNLYGDILSDMCAGLIGGLGLTPSGNIGRDASIFEAVHGSAPDIAGKGLANPTALLLSSLMMLRHMNLTPYADKIEKAALGTIAEGKSITGDLGGKASTQEYTAAIIEKLSRA
;
A
#
# COMPACT_ATOMS: atom_id res chain seq x y z
N MET A 1 -27.41 51.36 20.12
CA MET A 1 -28.20 50.14 19.82
C MET A 1 -27.38 48.84 19.85
N GLN A 2 -26.11 48.80 19.42
CA GLN A 2 -25.31 47.56 19.45
C GLN A 2 -24.98 47.01 20.85
N SER A 3 -24.85 47.86 21.89
CA SER A 3 -24.53 47.41 23.26
C SER A 3 -25.72 46.79 24.01
N ILE A 4 -26.95 47.24 23.73
CA ILE A 4 -28.18 46.77 24.41
C ILE A 4 -28.63 45.42 23.82
N ASN A 5 -28.53 45.23 22.49
CA ASN A 5 -28.80 43.93 21.85
C ASN A 5 -27.81 42.83 22.28
N ARG A 6 -26.59 43.20 22.67
CA ARG A 6 -25.55 42.26 23.12
C ARG A 6 -25.84 41.64 24.49
N PHE A 7 -26.53 42.38 25.37
CA PHE A 7 -26.91 41.92 26.70
C PHE A 7 -28.10 40.95 26.68
N LEU A 8 -29.00 41.08 25.69
CA LEU A 8 -30.21 40.28 25.57
C LEU A 8 -30.07 39.03 24.67
N TYR A 9 -29.23 39.06 23.62
CA TYR A 9 -29.20 38.01 22.58
C TYR A 9 -27.84 37.29 22.41
N GLY A 10 -26.81 37.68 23.17
CA GLY A 10 -25.48 37.05 23.10
C GLY A 10 -24.68 37.41 21.83
N PRO A 11 -23.52 36.76 21.60
CA PRO A 11 -22.66 37.05 20.45
C PRO A 11 -23.30 36.64 19.13
N THR A 12 -23.06 37.44 18.08
CA THR A 12 -23.53 37.16 16.71
C THR A 12 -22.89 35.87 16.16
N PRO A 13 -23.51 35.21 15.16
CA PRO A 13 -22.93 34.04 14.49
C PRO A 13 -21.48 34.26 14.01
N ASP A 14 -21.21 35.43 13.43
CA ASP A 14 -19.87 35.83 13.00
C ASP A 14 -18.87 35.96 14.17
N GLU A 15 -19.30 36.54 15.29
CA GLU A 15 -18.46 36.63 16.50
C GLU A 15 -18.17 35.24 17.09
N LYS A 16 -19.14 34.33 17.09
CA LYS A 16 -18.97 32.94 17.55
C LYS A 16 -17.97 32.17 16.69
N VAL A 17 -18.09 32.26 15.36
CA VAL A 17 -17.16 31.60 14.44
C VAL A 17 -15.74 32.14 14.59
N ARG A 18 -15.57 33.46 14.73
CA ARG A 18 -14.25 34.07 14.99
C ARG A 18 -13.65 33.65 16.33
N ALA A 19 -14.47 33.51 17.36
CA ALA A 19 -14.02 33.03 18.67
C ALA A 19 -13.51 31.58 18.58
N TRP A 20 -14.23 30.67 17.92
CA TRP A 20 -13.79 29.29 17.71
C TRP A 20 -12.53 29.19 16.85
N GLN A 21 -12.42 29.98 15.78
CA GLN A 21 -11.19 30.05 14.99
C GLN A 21 -9.99 30.52 15.82
N THR A 22 -10.21 31.44 16.76
CA THR A 22 -9.15 31.92 17.66
C THR A 22 -8.73 30.83 18.64
N LYS A 23 -9.69 30.08 19.23
CA LYS A 23 -9.42 28.91 20.08
C LYS A 23 -8.63 27.83 19.32
N LEU A 24 -9.07 27.46 18.11
CA LEU A 24 -8.38 26.48 17.25
C LEU A 24 -6.93 26.87 16.94
N ARG A 25 -6.68 28.15 16.60
CA ARG A 25 -5.32 28.66 16.35
C ARG A 25 -4.46 28.67 17.61
N ALA A 26 -5.05 28.87 18.79
CA ALA A 26 -4.34 28.76 20.05
C ALA A 26 -3.90 27.30 20.29
N GLU A 27 -4.79 26.33 20.11
CA GLU A 27 -4.47 24.90 20.26
C GLU A 27 -3.44 24.40 19.24
N GLN A 28 -3.53 24.84 17.99
CA GLN A 28 -2.50 24.52 16.99
C GLN A 28 -1.10 25.00 17.40
N ARG A 29 -1.02 26.16 18.07
CA ARG A 29 0.26 26.69 18.60
C ARG A 29 0.74 25.91 19.83
N THR A 30 -0.16 25.40 20.65
CA THR A 30 0.18 24.49 21.76
C THR A 30 0.79 23.20 21.22
N LEU A 31 0.14 22.55 20.25
CA LEU A 31 0.67 21.36 19.59
C LEU A 31 2.02 21.62 18.91
N ASP A 32 2.21 22.79 18.28
CA ASP A 32 3.50 23.18 17.70
C ASP A 32 4.62 23.28 18.73
N ARG A 33 4.33 23.78 19.94
CA ARG A 33 5.32 23.85 21.02
C ARG A 33 5.68 22.47 21.53
N GLU A 34 4.69 21.59 21.71
CA GLU A 34 4.91 20.21 22.15
C GLU A 34 5.71 19.40 21.12
N MET A 35 5.38 19.50 19.83
CA MET A 35 6.14 18.84 18.77
C MET A 35 7.60 19.30 18.73
N ARG A 36 7.88 20.59 18.96
CA ARG A 36 9.25 21.12 19.05
C ARG A 36 10.01 20.61 20.28
N GLN A 37 9.33 20.49 21.42
CA GLN A 37 9.91 19.91 22.64
C GLN A 37 10.25 18.43 22.44
N LEU A 38 9.32 17.65 21.87
CA LEU A 38 9.53 16.25 21.51
C LEU A 38 10.68 16.09 20.52
N GLU A 39 10.77 16.93 19.50
CA GLU A 39 11.86 16.90 18.53
C GLU A 39 13.22 17.19 19.16
N THR A 40 13.28 18.16 20.08
CA THR A 40 14.51 18.48 20.81
C THR A 40 14.95 17.31 21.70
N ALA A 41 14.02 16.68 22.41
CA ALA A 41 14.28 15.50 23.22
C ALA A 41 14.71 14.30 22.37
N THR A 42 14.02 14.06 21.26
CA THR A 42 14.31 12.98 20.31
C THR A 42 15.71 13.14 19.71
N ASN A 43 16.10 14.36 19.34
CA ASN A 43 17.43 14.63 18.78
C ASN A 43 18.55 14.39 19.80
N LYS A 44 18.33 14.73 21.09
CA LYS A 44 19.27 14.38 22.17
C LYS A 44 19.37 12.87 22.35
N ALA A 45 18.24 12.16 22.39
CA ALA A 45 18.21 10.71 22.49
C ALA A 45 18.94 10.04 21.30
N ARG A 46 18.74 10.52 20.07
CA ARG A 46 19.47 10.06 18.88
C ARG A 46 20.99 10.21 19.01
N GLN A 47 21.47 11.34 19.55
CA GLN A 47 22.91 11.54 19.78
C GLN A 47 23.47 10.56 20.80
N THR A 48 22.73 10.30 21.88
CA THR A 48 23.13 9.33 22.91
C THR A 48 23.09 7.89 22.37
N VAL A 49 22.12 7.52 21.52
CA VAL A 49 22.10 6.22 20.81
C VAL A 49 23.40 6.05 20.00
N LYS A 50 23.85 7.07 19.26
CA LYS A 50 25.12 7.03 18.51
C LYS A 50 26.33 6.80 19.42
N GLN A 51 26.38 7.46 20.57
CA GLN A 51 27.46 7.32 21.54
C GLN A 51 27.49 5.95 22.23
N LEU A 52 26.33 5.38 22.53
CA LEU A 52 26.22 4.04 23.12
C LEU A 52 26.60 2.97 22.09
N ALA A 53 26.15 3.12 20.85
CA ALA A 53 26.51 2.26 19.74
C ALA A 53 28.02 2.27 19.45
N SER A 54 28.67 3.44 19.48
CA SER A 54 30.13 3.53 19.25
C SER A 54 30.96 2.93 20.39
N LYS A 55 30.38 2.80 21.59
CA LYS A 55 30.98 2.15 22.75
C LYS A 55 30.66 0.65 22.85
N GLY A 56 29.90 0.10 21.90
CA GLY A 56 29.49 -1.31 21.88
C GLY A 56 28.40 -1.68 22.89
N ASP A 57 27.75 -0.69 23.53
CA ASP A 57 26.63 -0.93 24.46
C ASP A 57 25.29 -1.03 23.70
N VAL A 58 25.11 -2.17 23.05
CA VAL A 58 23.95 -2.47 22.19
C VAL A 58 22.64 -2.48 22.99
N LYS A 59 22.67 -2.97 24.23
CA LYS A 59 21.48 -3.11 25.07
C LYS A 59 20.92 -1.74 25.46
N SER A 60 21.78 -0.83 25.93
CA SER A 60 21.37 0.54 26.26
C SER A 60 20.98 1.34 25.02
N ALA A 61 21.68 1.13 23.89
CA ALA A 61 21.33 1.77 22.61
C ALA A 61 19.93 1.38 22.12
N ARG A 62 19.55 0.09 22.25
CA ARG A 62 18.21 -0.41 21.87
C ARG A 62 17.09 0.15 22.74
N ILE A 63 17.31 0.27 24.05
CA ILE A 63 16.34 0.89 24.98
C ILE A 63 16.09 2.34 24.59
N LEU A 64 17.15 3.09 24.29
CA LEU A 64 17.03 4.50 23.94
C LEU A 64 16.47 4.70 22.51
N ALA A 65 16.72 3.76 21.60
CA ALA A 65 16.08 3.74 20.28
C ALA A 65 14.56 3.47 20.37
N ARG A 66 14.09 2.65 21.31
CA ARG A 66 12.64 2.50 21.62
C ARG A 66 12.02 3.82 22.04
N GLU A 67 12.71 4.60 22.87
CA GLU A 67 12.26 5.93 23.27
C GLU A 67 12.20 6.91 22.09
N VAL A 68 13.18 6.85 21.18
CA VAL A 68 13.17 7.63 19.92
C VAL A 68 11.98 7.26 19.03
N VAL A 69 11.66 5.97 18.89
CA VAL A 69 10.50 5.49 18.11
C VAL A 69 9.20 5.98 18.73
N ARG A 70 9.01 5.78 20.05
CA ARG A 70 7.84 6.27 20.78
C ARG A 70 7.66 7.78 20.62
N SER A 71 8.74 8.54 20.70
CA SER A 71 8.71 10.00 20.54
C SER A 71 8.35 10.44 19.12
N ASN A 72 8.84 9.74 18.08
CA ASN A 72 8.46 10.01 16.68
C ASN A 72 6.97 9.73 16.45
N ARG A 73 6.46 8.59 16.93
CA ARG A 73 5.04 8.24 16.84
C ARG A 73 4.14 9.25 17.54
N GLN A 74 4.55 9.70 18.73
CA GLN A 74 3.84 10.74 19.45
C GLN A 74 3.80 12.05 18.65
N LYS A 75 4.93 12.45 18.04
CA LYS A 75 4.99 13.63 17.16
C LYS A 75 4.06 13.49 15.95
N ASP A 76 3.98 12.31 15.33
CA ASP A 76 3.09 12.05 14.20
C ASP A 76 1.62 12.16 14.60
N ARG A 77 1.24 11.60 15.76
CA ARG A 77 -0.12 11.76 16.33
C ARG A 77 -0.48 13.23 16.56
N LEU A 78 0.43 14.03 17.12
CA LEU A 78 0.21 15.48 17.33
C LEU A 78 0.10 16.23 15.99
N SER A 79 0.89 15.85 14.99
CA SER A 79 0.85 16.43 13.64
C SER A 79 -0.49 16.17 12.93
N VAL A 80 -0.99 14.93 12.99
CA VAL A 80 -2.33 14.56 12.47
C VAL A 80 -3.42 15.36 13.18
N SER A 81 -3.31 15.51 14.50
CA SER A 81 -4.26 16.26 15.31
C SER A 81 -4.30 17.75 14.95
N LYS A 82 -3.12 18.34 14.72
CA LYS A 82 -3.00 19.73 14.24
C LYS A 82 -3.65 19.91 12.86
N ALA A 83 -3.46 18.96 11.95
CA ALA A 83 -4.06 19.01 10.62
C ALA A 83 -5.60 18.96 10.70
N ARG A 84 -6.16 18.11 11.57
CA ARG A 84 -7.59 18.05 11.84
C ARG A 84 -8.15 19.36 12.41
N LEU A 85 -7.47 19.98 13.37
CA LEU A 85 -7.83 21.33 13.87
C LEU A 85 -7.82 22.38 12.74
N GLY A 86 -6.88 22.26 11.80
CA GLY A 86 -6.80 23.13 10.63
C GLY A 86 -7.98 22.94 9.68
N SER A 87 -8.40 21.69 9.47
CA SER A 87 -9.58 21.36 8.68
C SER A 87 -10.85 21.96 9.30
N ILE A 88 -11.06 21.81 10.61
CA ILE A 88 -12.18 22.46 11.33
C ILE A 88 -12.14 23.98 11.13
N GLY A 89 -10.96 24.61 11.22
CA GLY A 89 -10.79 26.05 10.99
C GLY A 89 -11.18 26.48 9.57
N ASN A 90 -10.87 25.68 8.56
CA ASN A 90 -11.25 25.91 7.18
C ASN A 90 -12.76 25.78 6.98
N GLN A 91 -13.38 24.75 7.56
CA GLN A 91 -14.82 24.55 7.51
C GLN A 91 -15.59 25.68 8.21
N LEU A 92 -15.10 26.15 9.35
CA LEU A 92 -15.65 27.32 10.02
C LEU A 92 -15.54 28.59 9.17
N SER A 93 -14.48 28.72 8.37
CA SER A 93 -14.34 29.84 7.42
C SER A 93 -15.40 29.76 6.31
N GLN A 94 -15.73 28.56 5.84
CA GLN A 94 -16.82 28.34 4.87
C GLN A 94 -18.18 28.66 5.50
N GLN A 95 -18.41 28.26 6.76
CA GLN A 95 -19.62 28.63 7.50
C GLN A 95 -19.76 30.15 7.65
N MET A 96 -18.66 30.88 7.87
CA MET A 96 -18.68 32.35 7.92
C MET A 96 -19.10 32.98 6.57
N ALA A 97 -18.66 32.40 5.45
CA ALA A 97 -19.10 32.84 4.14
C ALA A 97 -20.60 32.56 3.92
N MET A 98 -21.08 31.41 4.40
CA MET A 98 -22.48 31.03 4.32
C MET A 98 -23.37 31.94 5.17
N VAL A 99 -22.98 32.26 6.41
CA VAL A 99 -23.71 33.19 7.30
C VAL A 99 -23.93 34.55 6.66
N LYS A 100 -22.98 35.06 5.86
CA LYS A 100 -23.14 36.34 5.14
C LYS A 100 -24.19 36.28 4.03
N VAL A 101 -24.47 35.08 3.51
CA VAL A 101 -25.43 34.84 2.43
C VAL A 101 -26.80 34.46 2.99
N THR A 102 -26.85 33.61 4.01
CA THR A 102 -28.10 33.02 4.54
C THR A 102 -28.55 33.62 5.87
N GLY A 103 -27.71 34.42 6.54
CA GLY A 103 -28.00 35.02 7.84
C GLY A 103 -27.94 34.05 9.04
N SER A 104 -27.67 32.76 8.80
CA SER A 104 -27.69 31.71 9.84
C SER A 104 -26.58 30.69 9.65
N LEU A 105 -26.19 30.04 10.76
CA LEU A 105 -25.24 28.91 10.75
C LEU A 105 -25.96 27.65 10.27
N GLN A 106 -25.25 26.81 9.51
CA GLN A 106 -25.77 25.52 9.06
C GLN A 106 -25.11 24.37 9.81
N LYS A 107 -25.83 23.24 9.91
CA LYS A 107 -25.29 21.99 10.44
C LYS A 107 -24.11 21.52 9.59
N SER A 108 -23.05 21.01 10.23
CA SER A 108 -21.91 20.41 9.52
C SER A 108 -21.52 19.06 10.11
N ILE A 109 -21.80 18.01 9.35
CA ILE A 109 -21.41 16.62 9.66
C ILE A 109 -19.89 16.47 9.69
N GLU A 110 -19.17 17.23 8.85
CA GLU A 110 -17.72 17.12 8.75
C GLU A 110 -17.01 17.79 9.95
N ILE A 111 -17.52 18.93 10.44
CA ILE A 111 -17.05 19.52 11.71
C ILE A 111 -17.30 18.55 12.86
N MET A 112 -18.46 17.87 12.88
CA MET A 112 -18.81 16.89 13.91
C MET A 112 -17.84 15.71 13.94
N LYS A 113 -17.60 15.07 12.78
CA LYS A 113 -16.68 13.93 12.64
C LYS A 113 -15.27 14.30 13.09
N LEU A 114 -14.77 15.46 12.64
CA LEU A 114 -13.44 15.93 13.00
C LEU A 114 -13.33 16.29 14.49
N SER A 115 -14.37 16.89 15.08
CA SER A 115 -14.39 17.25 16.50
C SER A 115 -14.38 16.02 17.41
N ASN A 116 -15.20 15.01 17.10
CA ASN A 116 -15.29 13.76 17.88
C ASN A 116 -13.95 13.02 17.97
N GLN A 117 -13.16 13.05 16.89
CA GLN A 117 -11.83 12.46 16.86
C GLN A 117 -10.79 13.22 17.71
N LEU A 118 -11.03 14.50 17.99
CA LEU A 118 -10.10 15.36 18.74
C LEU A 118 -10.46 15.47 20.23
N VAL A 119 -11.72 15.24 20.61
CA VAL A 119 -12.17 15.15 22.01
C VAL A 119 -11.41 14.06 22.80
N ARG A 120 -10.85 13.07 22.10
CA ARG A 120 -10.13 11.93 22.68
C ARG A 120 -8.65 12.20 23.00
N LEU A 121 -8.11 13.37 22.64
CA LEU A 121 -6.70 13.71 22.87
C LEU A 121 -6.54 14.47 24.19
N PRO A 122 -5.82 13.93 25.20
CA PRO A 122 -5.74 14.54 26.52
C PRO A 122 -5.40 16.03 26.49
N GLN A 123 -4.45 16.43 25.65
CA GLN A 123 -3.91 17.79 25.54
C GLN A 123 -4.93 18.85 25.09
N ILE A 124 -5.89 18.47 24.24
CA ILE A 124 -6.87 19.40 23.64
C ILE A 124 -8.33 19.00 23.95
N SER A 125 -8.52 17.88 24.65
CA SER A 125 -9.84 17.29 24.93
C SER A 125 -10.80 18.25 25.60
N GLN A 126 -10.31 19.03 26.57
CA GLN A 126 -11.14 19.99 27.29
C GLN A 126 -11.62 21.12 26.36
N THR A 127 -10.71 21.78 25.66
CA THR A 127 -11.05 22.84 24.70
C THR A 127 -11.99 22.33 23.61
N MET A 128 -11.79 21.11 23.13
CA MET A 128 -12.64 20.50 22.10
C MET A 128 -14.03 20.12 22.64
N ARG A 129 -14.15 19.64 23.88
CA ARG A 129 -15.46 19.40 24.53
C ARG A 129 -16.24 20.70 24.70
N GLU A 130 -15.59 21.73 25.24
CA GLU A 130 -16.20 23.05 25.43
C GLU A 130 -16.65 23.66 24.10
N MET A 131 -15.79 23.61 23.09
CA MET A 131 -16.11 24.11 21.76
C MET A 131 -17.21 23.29 21.07
N SER A 132 -17.24 21.96 21.24
CA SER A 132 -18.31 21.11 20.72
C SER A 132 -19.66 21.46 21.35
N MET A 133 -19.71 21.64 22.68
CA MET A 133 -20.93 22.08 23.37
C MET A 133 -21.40 23.46 22.89
N GLU A 134 -20.48 24.41 22.68
CA GLU A 134 -20.80 25.74 22.13
C GLU A 134 -21.36 25.65 20.70
N MET A 135 -20.79 24.77 19.85
CA MET A 135 -21.24 24.56 18.47
C MET A 135 -22.58 23.82 18.39
N THR A 136 -22.85 22.86 19.29
CA THR A 136 -24.16 22.20 19.42
C THR A 136 -25.22 23.22 19.82
N LYS A 137 -24.96 24.05 20.83
CA LYS A 137 -25.87 25.16 21.23
C LYS A 137 -26.09 26.19 20.13
N ALA A 138 -25.14 26.33 19.20
CA ALA A 138 -25.25 27.23 18.05
C ALA A 138 -25.91 26.59 16.82
N GLY A 139 -26.34 25.32 16.90
CA GLY A 139 -27.02 24.62 15.80
C GLY A 139 -26.09 24.12 14.69
N ILE A 140 -24.77 24.10 14.91
CA ILE A 140 -23.76 23.59 13.95
C ILE A 140 -23.59 22.07 14.10
N LEU A 141 -23.67 21.58 15.34
CA LEU A 141 -23.54 20.17 15.68
C LEU A 141 -24.87 19.63 16.21
N GLU A 142 -25.14 18.35 15.98
CA GLU A 142 -26.27 17.64 16.56
C GLU A 142 -25.95 17.20 18.00
N GLU A 143 -26.97 16.89 18.81
CA GLU A 143 -26.74 16.34 20.15
C GLU A 143 -26.04 14.98 20.03
N MET A 144 -24.97 14.80 20.79
CA MET A 144 -24.14 13.61 20.71
C MET A 144 -24.94 12.41 21.24
N MET A 145 -25.22 11.42 20.38
CA MET A 145 -25.57 10.08 20.86
C MET A 145 -24.31 9.45 21.46
N ASP A 146 -24.44 9.02 22.71
CA ASP A 146 -23.42 8.31 23.46
C ASP A 146 -23.37 6.85 22.99
N ASP A 147 -23.03 6.65 21.72
CA ASP A 147 -22.85 5.30 21.18
C ASP A 147 -21.43 4.83 21.47
N THR A 148 -21.37 3.90 22.44
CA THR A 148 -20.31 2.92 22.68
C THR A 148 -19.46 2.65 21.44
N LEU A 149 -18.28 3.26 21.40
CA LEU A 149 -17.31 3.05 20.33
C LEU A 149 -16.25 2.06 20.81
N ALA A 150 -16.16 0.97 20.05
CA ALA A 150 -15.18 -0.08 20.20
C ALA A 150 -13.77 0.50 20.41
N VAL A 151 -13.11 -0.08 21.41
CA VAL A 151 -11.67 0.03 21.63
C VAL A 151 -11.02 -0.63 20.40
N GLU A 152 -10.39 0.14 19.53
CA GLU A 152 -9.29 -0.42 18.73
C GLU A 152 -8.12 -0.47 19.69
N ASP A 153 -7.79 -1.69 20.13
CA ASP A 153 -6.84 -1.99 21.18
C ASP A 153 -5.50 -1.29 20.96
N ASP A 154 -5.01 -0.61 22.01
CA ASP A 154 -3.63 -0.14 22.12
C ASP A 154 -2.61 -1.31 22.15
N GLU A 155 -3.05 -2.58 22.02
CA GLU A 155 -2.21 -3.79 22.04
C GLU A 155 -1.43 -4.03 20.72
N GLU A 156 -1.85 -3.47 19.58
CA GLU A 156 -1.04 -3.52 18.33
C GLU A 156 0.24 -2.65 18.40
N LEU A 157 0.40 -1.82 19.44
CA LEU A 157 1.43 -0.77 19.48
C LEU A 157 2.80 -1.20 19.98
N GLU A 158 2.94 -2.30 20.71
CA GLU A 158 4.24 -2.72 21.27
C GLU A 158 5.11 -3.51 20.27
N GLU A 159 4.53 -4.34 19.41
CA GLU A 159 5.30 -5.21 18.51
C GLU A 159 5.82 -4.48 17.26
N GLU A 160 5.04 -3.53 16.72
CA GLU A 160 5.51 -2.66 15.63
C GLU A 160 6.71 -1.78 16.05
N ALA A 161 6.89 -1.55 17.36
CA ALA A 161 7.97 -0.73 17.87
C ALA A 161 9.34 -1.39 17.65
N ASP A 162 9.46 -2.72 17.69
CA ASP A 162 10.77 -3.38 17.63
C ASP A 162 11.39 -3.40 16.22
N ALA A 163 10.58 -3.56 15.17
CA ALA A 163 11.05 -3.43 13.79
C ALA A 163 11.44 -1.97 13.46
N GLU A 164 10.66 -1.00 13.96
CA GLU A 164 11.01 0.41 13.85
C GLU A 164 12.25 0.77 14.66
N VAL A 165 12.46 0.14 15.82
CA VAL A 165 13.67 0.30 16.65
C VAL A 165 14.88 -0.22 15.91
N ASP A 166 14.81 -1.39 15.29
CA ASP A 166 15.92 -1.97 14.54
C ASP A 166 16.24 -1.12 13.29
N LYS A 167 15.22 -0.57 12.63
CA LYS A 167 15.40 0.42 11.54
C LYS A 167 16.03 1.72 12.04
N VAL A 168 15.54 2.27 13.15
CA VAL A 168 16.09 3.49 13.76
C VAL A 168 17.51 3.26 14.25
N LEU A 169 17.84 2.09 14.80
CA LEU A 169 19.20 1.70 15.15
C LEU A 169 20.09 1.60 13.91
N PHE A 170 19.60 0.98 12.83
CA PHE A 170 20.32 0.89 11.57
C PHE A 170 20.63 2.28 11.01
N ASP A 171 19.62 3.15 10.92
CA ASP A 171 19.73 4.52 10.40
C ASP A 171 20.64 5.40 11.28
N ILE A 172 20.55 5.26 12.61
CA ILE A 172 21.36 6.05 13.55
C ILE A 172 22.82 5.57 13.56
N THR A 173 23.05 4.27 13.36
CA THR A 173 24.39 3.66 13.48
C THR A 173 25.09 3.45 12.13
N ASN A 174 24.49 3.89 11.01
CA ASN A 174 24.97 3.63 9.65
C ASN A 174 25.21 2.13 9.40
N GLY A 175 24.26 1.29 9.79
CA GLY A 175 24.32 -0.16 9.56
C GLY A 175 25.32 -0.95 10.41
N LYS A 176 25.96 -0.32 11.41
CA LYS A 176 26.84 -1.03 12.36
C LYS A 176 26.06 -1.91 13.36
N LEU A 177 24.82 -1.55 13.66
CA LEU A 177 23.92 -2.31 14.53
C LEU A 177 22.51 -2.25 13.94
N GLY A 178 22.05 -3.39 13.41
CA GLY A 178 20.75 -3.56 12.75
C GLY A 178 20.90 -4.57 11.61
N GLN A 179 20.17 -5.68 11.64
CA GLN A 179 20.22 -6.67 10.56
C GLN A 179 19.40 -6.16 9.37
N ALA A 180 20.05 -5.45 8.45
CA ALA A 180 19.75 -5.55 7.03
C ALA A 180 20.88 -6.39 6.44
N GLY A 181 20.61 -7.67 6.16
CA GLY A 181 21.60 -8.59 5.62
C GLY A 181 22.10 -8.11 4.26
N SER A 182 23.25 -7.46 4.22
CA SER A 182 24.03 -7.30 3.00
C SER A 182 24.73 -8.62 2.71
N VAL A 183 24.06 -9.49 1.95
CA VAL A 183 24.74 -10.64 1.37
C VAL A 183 25.50 -10.14 0.15
N GLN A 184 26.75 -9.70 0.35
CA GLN A 184 27.70 -9.53 -0.73
C GLN A 184 28.08 -10.92 -1.25
N THR A 185 27.58 -11.29 -2.43
CA THR A 185 28.22 -12.31 -3.25
C THR A 185 28.21 -11.86 -4.71
N GLU A 186 29.36 -12.05 -5.36
CA GLU A 186 29.70 -11.63 -6.71
C GLU A 186 28.86 -12.35 -7.76
N LEU A 187 27.63 -11.90 -7.98
CA LEU A 187 27.02 -12.02 -9.29
C LEU A 187 27.05 -10.62 -9.89
N PRO A 188 27.85 -10.38 -10.93
CA PRO A 188 27.87 -9.09 -11.60
C PRO A 188 26.63 -9.02 -12.51
N VAL A 189 25.46 -8.97 -11.89
CA VAL A 189 24.29 -8.41 -12.57
C VAL A 189 24.62 -6.93 -12.74
N PRO A 190 24.50 -6.35 -13.95
CA PRO A 190 24.87 -4.96 -14.21
C PRO A 190 23.82 -4.00 -13.62
N ILE A 191 23.65 -4.03 -12.29
CA ILE A 191 22.69 -3.24 -11.52
C ILE A 191 23.45 -2.52 -10.42
N GLU A 192 23.30 -1.19 -10.44
CA GLU A 192 23.64 -0.33 -9.32
C GLU A 192 22.35 0.04 -8.59
N TRP A 193 22.28 -0.19 -7.28
CA TRP A 193 21.08 0.03 -6.48
C TRP A 193 21.01 1.48 -5.98
N GLU A 194 19.89 2.14 -6.26
CA GLU A 194 19.55 3.46 -5.69
C GLU A 194 18.39 3.27 -4.69
N GLU A 195 18.71 3.22 -3.40
CA GLU A 195 17.70 3.04 -2.35
C GLU A 195 16.92 4.35 -2.09
N VAL A 196 15.59 4.28 -2.20
CA VAL A 196 14.68 5.40 -1.92
C VAL A 196 13.50 4.97 -1.06
N SER A 197 13.09 5.85 -0.14
CA SER A 197 11.91 5.62 0.69
C SER A 197 10.64 6.08 0.00
N VAL A 198 9.67 5.19 -0.11
CA VAL A 198 8.30 5.50 -0.56
C VAL A 198 7.36 5.82 0.62
N ALA A 199 7.89 5.99 1.83
CA ALA A 199 7.07 6.30 3.01
C ALA A 199 6.22 7.55 2.73
N PRO A 200 4.88 7.46 2.87
CA PRO A 200 3.99 8.52 2.47
C PRO A 200 4.25 9.80 3.26
N ILE A 201 4.19 10.94 2.57
CA ILE A 201 4.25 12.27 3.17
C ILE A 201 2.92 13.00 2.95
N LEU A 202 2.58 13.90 3.86
CA LEU A 202 1.42 14.78 3.69
C LEU A 202 1.83 16.04 2.93
N LYS A 203 1.25 16.24 1.75
CA LYS A 203 1.40 17.46 0.93
C LYS A 203 -0.01 18.02 0.68
N ASN A 204 -0.27 19.22 1.20
CA ASN A 204 -1.59 19.88 1.10
C ASN A 204 -2.77 19.03 1.63
N GLY A 205 -2.56 18.29 2.72
CA GLY A 205 -3.58 17.43 3.32
C GLY A 205 -3.87 16.13 2.55
N LYS A 206 -3.12 15.83 1.49
CA LYS A 206 -3.18 14.56 0.77
C LYS A 206 -1.91 13.77 1.00
N THR A 207 -2.08 12.47 1.18
CA THR A 207 -1.00 11.49 1.23
C THR A 207 -0.39 11.36 -0.16
N VAL A 208 0.91 11.61 -0.29
CA VAL A 208 1.66 11.51 -1.55
C VAL A 208 2.99 10.78 -1.33
N ILE A 209 3.58 10.28 -2.42
CA ILE A 209 4.93 9.71 -2.40
C ILE A 209 5.96 10.85 -2.37
N PRO A 210 7.08 10.72 -1.63
CA PRO A 210 8.14 11.72 -1.64
C PRO A 210 8.66 12.03 -3.04
N ASP A 211 8.87 13.31 -3.35
CA ASP A 211 9.34 13.77 -4.66
C ASP A 211 10.70 13.13 -5.04
N ILE A 212 11.55 12.81 -4.06
CA ILE A 212 12.82 12.09 -4.26
C ILE A 212 12.59 10.71 -4.88
N ALA A 213 11.66 9.92 -4.31
CA ALA A 213 11.34 8.60 -4.84
C ALA A 213 10.66 8.69 -6.20
N ILE A 214 9.78 9.68 -6.42
CA ILE A 214 9.17 9.93 -7.73
C ILE A 214 10.24 10.21 -8.79
N ASN A 215 11.17 11.10 -8.49
CA ASN A 215 12.23 11.48 -9.43
C ASN A 215 13.18 10.31 -9.71
N SER A 216 13.53 9.53 -8.69
CA SER A 216 14.37 8.33 -8.83
C SER A 216 13.72 7.30 -9.75
N VAL A 217 12.47 6.93 -9.51
CA VAL A 217 11.75 5.96 -10.35
C VAL A 217 11.52 6.48 -11.77
N LYS A 218 11.23 7.78 -11.96
CA LYS A 218 11.11 8.37 -13.30
C LYS A 218 12.43 8.38 -14.08
N LYS A 219 13.55 8.59 -13.38
CA LYS A 219 14.89 8.57 -13.98
C LYS A 219 15.29 7.15 -14.37
N ASN A 220 15.10 6.20 -13.45
CA ASN A 220 15.58 4.82 -13.61
C ASN A 220 14.58 3.93 -14.37
N THR A 221 13.31 4.32 -14.46
CA THR A 221 12.18 3.64 -15.13
C THR A 221 11.83 2.24 -14.59
N VAL A 222 12.66 1.68 -13.72
CA VAL A 222 12.47 0.35 -13.12
C VAL A 222 12.70 0.46 -11.62
N ALA A 223 11.85 -0.18 -10.82
CA ALA A 223 12.01 -0.26 -9.38
C ALA A 223 11.66 -1.65 -8.84
N LEU A 224 12.40 -2.08 -7.81
CA LEU A 224 12.07 -3.23 -6.98
C LEU A 224 11.63 -2.71 -5.60
N LYS A 225 10.39 -2.94 -5.22
CA LYS A 225 9.85 -2.48 -3.94
C LYS A 225 10.07 -3.54 -2.87
N VAL A 226 10.85 -3.19 -1.86
CA VAL A 226 11.14 -4.02 -0.68
C VAL A 226 10.27 -3.53 0.49
N GLY A 227 9.54 -4.44 1.13
CA GLY A 227 8.72 -4.15 2.31
C GLY A 227 7.33 -3.59 2.02
N LYS A 228 6.59 -3.33 3.11
CA LYS A 228 5.19 -2.89 3.07
C LYS A 228 5.05 -1.44 2.61
N GLY A 229 3.93 -1.20 1.93
CA GLY A 229 3.22 0.08 1.95
C GLY A 229 1.84 -0.13 2.57
N HIS A 230 1.26 0.91 3.17
CA HIS A 230 -0.18 0.91 3.45
C HIS A 230 -0.97 0.60 2.17
N VAL A 231 -2.16 -0.01 2.24
CA VAL A 231 -3.00 -0.28 1.05
C VAL A 231 -3.20 0.99 0.20
N SER A 232 -3.34 2.14 0.86
CA SER A 232 -3.40 3.47 0.24
C SER A 232 -2.13 3.86 -0.53
N LEU A 233 -0.95 3.36 -0.14
CA LEU A 233 0.32 3.65 -0.80
C LEU A 233 0.45 2.92 -2.13
N ASN A 234 0.04 1.65 -2.23
CA ASN A 234 0.12 0.89 -3.49
C ASN A 234 -0.77 1.50 -4.57
N LEU A 235 -1.98 1.93 -4.22
CA LEU A 235 -2.85 2.67 -5.13
C LEU A 235 -2.22 3.99 -5.57
N THR A 236 -1.60 4.72 -4.63
CA THR A 236 -0.92 5.99 -4.92
C THR A 236 0.27 5.78 -5.85
N LEU A 237 1.06 4.71 -5.67
CA LEU A 237 2.17 4.33 -6.54
C LEU A 237 1.69 4.03 -7.96
N ARG A 238 0.67 3.19 -8.11
CA ARG A 238 0.09 2.82 -9.41
C ARG A 238 -0.41 4.05 -10.17
N ARG A 239 -1.11 4.96 -9.48
CA ARG A 239 -1.60 6.21 -10.09
C ARG A 239 -0.46 7.16 -10.45
N THR A 240 0.53 7.34 -9.56
CA THR A 240 1.64 8.28 -9.76
C THR A 240 2.52 7.90 -10.94
N PHE A 241 2.71 6.60 -11.18
CA PHE A 241 3.54 6.08 -12.27
C PHE A 241 2.73 5.48 -13.43
N ASN A 242 1.40 5.63 -13.41
CA ASN A 242 0.48 5.09 -14.41
C ASN A 242 0.74 3.59 -14.73
N LEU A 243 0.87 2.78 -13.68
CA LEU A 243 1.15 1.34 -13.75
C LEU A 243 -0.14 0.60 -14.07
N PHE A 244 -0.47 0.50 -15.35
CA PHE A 244 -1.79 0.08 -15.83
C PHE A 244 -2.02 -1.43 -15.89
N ALA A 245 -0.96 -2.24 -15.95
CA ALA A 245 -1.07 -3.69 -16.01
C ALA A 245 -0.38 -4.32 -14.79
N ASN A 246 -1.08 -5.22 -14.09
CA ASN A 246 -0.47 -6.08 -13.08
C ASN A 246 -0.30 -7.49 -13.65
N VAL A 247 0.93 -8.00 -13.63
CA VAL A 247 1.30 -9.31 -14.20
C VAL A 247 1.60 -10.27 -13.07
N ARG A 248 0.90 -11.42 -13.07
CA ARG A 248 0.94 -12.45 -12.03
C ARG A 248 1.13 -13.83 -12.66
N PRO A 249 2.38 -14.27 -12.88
CA PRO A 249 2.65 -15.66 -13.22
C PRO A 249 2.54 -16.53 -11.96
N CYS A 250 1.83 -17.65 -12.05
CA CYS A 250 1.75 -18.67 -11.00
C CYS A 250 2.14 -20.02 -11.61
N VAL A 251 3.28 -20.56 -11.16
CA VAL A 251 3.87 -21.79 -11.70
C VAL A 251 4.19 -22.76 -10.57
N SER A 252 3.78 -24.02 -10.72
CA SER A 252 4.14 -25.10 -9.80
C SER A 252 5.66 -25.28 -9.77
N ILE A 253 6.21 -25.32 -8.56
CA ILE A 253 7.64 -25.52 -8.36
C ILE A 253 7.94 -27.02 -8.38
N LYS A 254 8.74 -27.46 -9.35
CA LYS A 254 9.17 -28.87 -9.44
C LYS A 254 9.84 -29.30 -8.13
N GLY A 255 9.43 -30.44 -7.58
CA GLY A 255 9.96 -30.97 -6.33
C GLY A 255 9.33 -30.39 -5.05
N PHE A 256 8.45 -29.39 -5.16
CA PHE A 256 7.66 -28.89 -4.04
C PHE A 256 6.20 -29.32 -4.20
N LYS A 257 5.73 -30.17 -3.29
CA LYS A 257 4.37 -30.70 -3.37
C LYS A 257 3.37 -29.68 -2.81
N THR A 258 2.42 -29.28 -3.63
CA THR A 258 1.23 -28.53 -3.21
C THR A 258 -0.02 -29.38 -3.48
N PRO A 259 -1.23 -28.92 -3.11
CA PRO A 259 -2.46 -29.62 -3.47
C PRO A 259 -2.71 -29.77 -4.97
N TYR A 260 -1.99 -29.00 -5.81
CA TYR A 260 -2.14 -29.00 -7.26
C TYR A 260 -0.80 -29.25 -7.96
N ASP A 261 -0.82 -30.04 -9.02
CA ASP A 261 0.32 -30.24 -9.90
C ASP A 261 0.13 -29.48 -11.22
N ASP A 262 1.22 -29.27 -11.95
CA ASP A 262 1.24 -28.73 -13.32
C ASP A 262 0.48 -27.41 -13.50
N VAL A 263 0.48 -26.55 -12.46
CA VAL A 263 0.00 -25.18 -12.57
C VAL A 263 1.03 -24.39 -13.37
N ASP A 264 0.61 -23.80 -14.48
CA ASP A 264 1.37 -22.79 -15.20
C ASP A 264 0.35 -21.80 -15.76
N THR A 265 0.24 -20.65 -15.12
CA THR A 265 -0.78 -19.65 -15.47
C THR A 265 -0.13 -18.29 -15.49
N VAL A 266 -0.55 -17.45 -16.43
CA VAL A 266 -0.20 -16.03 -16.41
C VAL A 266 -1.43 -15.18 -16.49
N LEU A 267 -1.62 -14.36 -15.47
CA LEU A 267 -2.71 -13.41 -15.38
C LEU A 267 -2.19 -11.99 -15.60
N ILE A 268 -2.93 -11.21 -16.39
CA ILE A 268 -2.72 -9.78 -16.61
C ILE A 268 -4.01 -9.05 -16.23
N ARG A 269 -3.90 -8.24 -15.18
CA ARG A 269 -4.97 -7.47 -14.58
C ARG A 269 -4.89 -6.01 -15.01
N GLU A 270 -6.00 -5.43 -15.45
CA GLU A 270 -6.16 -3.98 -15.55
C GLU A 270 -6.09 -3.37 -14.14
N ASN A 271 -5.27 -2.35 -13.95
CA ASN A 271 -4.86 -1.90 -12.62
C ASN A 271 -5.16 -0.41 -12.33
N THR A 272 -5.94 0.26 -13.17
CA THR A 272 -6.24 1.71 -13.07
C THR A 272 -7.69 2.03 -12.76
N GLU A 273 -8.63 1.20 -13.19
CA GLU A 273 -10.07 1.49 -13.14
C GLU A 273 -10.88 0.29 -12.61
N GLY A 274 -12.14 0.14 -13.04
CA GLY A 274 -13.08 -0.85 -12.55
C GLY A 274 -13.69 -0.48 -11.20
N GLU A 275 -13.95 -1.50 -10.41
CA GLU A 275 -14.49 -1.39 -9.05
C GLU A 275 -13.50 -0.68 -8.09
N TYR A 276 -12.22 -0.64 -8.45
CA TYR A 276 -11.15 0.00 -7.66
C TYR A 276 -11.02 1.51 -7.94
N SER A 277 -11.94 2.09 -8.72
CA SER A 277 -12.02 3.54 -8.90
C SER A 277 -12.37 4.26 -7.58
N GLY A 278 -13.02 3.56 -6.64
CA GLY A 278 -13.40 4.08 -5.32
C GLY A 278 -14.55 5.09 -5.39
N ILE A 279 -15.36 5.03 -6.44
CA ILE A 279 -16.51 5.90 -6.62
C ILE A 279 -17.72 5.25 -5.96
N GLU A 280 -17.99 5.66 -4.72
CA GLU A 280 -19.09 5.13 -3.91
C GLU A 280 -19.83 6.28 -3.23
N HIS A 281 -21.15 6.16 -3.11
CA HIS A 281 -21.97 7.11 -2.37
C HIS A 281 -23.25 6.44 -1.87
N GLU A 282 -23.79 7.00 -0.79
CA GLU A 282 -25.11 6.66 -0.30
C GLU A 282 -26.15 7.50 -1.05
N ILE A 283 -27.10 6.86 -1.71
CA ILE A 283 -28.15 7.53 -2.50
C ILE A 283 -29.23 8.08 -1.54
N VAL A 284 -29.65 7.22 -0.62
CA VAL A 284 -30.57 7.49 0.49
C VAL A 284 -30.15 6.60 1.66
N ASP A 285 -30.64 6.90 2.86
CA ASP A 285 -30.33 6.14 4.08
C ASP A 285 -30.48 4.62 3.86
N GLY A 286 -29.38 3.89 4.06
CA GLY A 286 -29.30 2.44 3.90
C GLY A 286 -29.12 1.94 2.46
N VAL A 287 -28.94 2.83 1.47
CA VAL A 287 -28.77 2.45 0.04
C VAL A 287 -27.45 3.01 -0.50
N VAL A 288 -26.47 2.13 -0.64
CA VAL A 288 -25.13 2.47 -1.17
C VAL A 288 -25.00 2.02 -2.63
N GLN A 289 -24.43 2.90 -3.45
CA GLN A 289 -24.05 2.60 -4.83
C GLN A 289 -22.53 2.67 -4.99
N SER A 290 -21.97 1.62 -5.57
CA SER A 290 -20.60 1.59 -6.07
C SER A 290 -20.62 1.64 -7.60
N ILE A 291 -19.81 2.52 -8.19
CA ILE A 291 -19.75 2.71 -9.65
C ILE A 291 -18.52 1.99 -10.21
N LYS A 292 -18.76 0.98 -11.05
CA LYS A 292 -17.72 0.36 -11.88
C LYS A 292 -17.47 1.21 -13.12
N LEU A 293 -16.24 1.71 -13.27
CA LEU A 293 -15.82 2.46 -14.46
C LEU A 293 -14.97 1.57 -15.37
N ILE A 294 -15.36 1.44 -16.64
CA ILE A 294 -14.54 0.82 -17.68
C ILE A 294 -14.43 1.79 -18.84
N THR A 295 -13.21 2.01 -19.33
CA THR A 295 -12.91 2.86 -20.47
C THR A 295 -12.25 2.09 -21.59
N TRP A 296 -12.45 2.55 -22.82
CA TRP A 296 -11.83 1.96 -24.00
C TRP A 296 -10.30 2.02 -23.90
N ASP A 297 -9.73 3.17 -23.55
CA ASP A 297 -8.29 3.38 -23.55
C ASP A 297 -7.54 2.52 -22.53
N ALA A 298 -8.10 2.31 -21.33
CA ALA A 298 -7.50 1.41 -20.35
C ALA A 298 -7.60 -0.05 -20.78
N SER A 299 -8.77 -0.46 -21.29
CA SER A 299 -9.03 -1.81 -21.79
C SER A 299 -8.14 -2.18 -22.99
N GLU A 300 -8.02 -1.28 -23.95
CA GLU A 300 -7.20 -1.45 -25.15
C GLU A 300 -5.72 -1.59 -24.78
N ARG A 301 -5.23 -0.73 -23.88
CA ARG A 301 -3.82 -0.71 -23.47
C ARG A 301 -3.43 -1.98 -22.71
N VAL A 302 -4.25 -2.46 -21.77
CA VAL A 302 -3.97 -3.71 -21.06
C VAL A 302 -4.10 -4.93 -21.97
N ALA A 303 -5.06 -4.93 -22.90
CA ALA A 303 -5.19 -5.99 -23.90
C ALA A 303 -3.95 -6.04 -24.80
N ARG A 304 -3.50 -4.90 -25.34
CA ARG A 304 -2.31 -4.82 -26.18
C ARG A 304 -1.06 -5.29 -25.44
N TYR A 305 -0.90 -4.90 -24.18
CA TYR A 305 0.16 -5.43 -23.33
C TYR A 305 0.07 -6.97 -23.19
N ALA A 306 -1.12 -7.53 -22.98
CA ALA A 306 -1.31 -8.96 -22.86
C ALA A 306 -0.94 -9.75 -24.13
N PHE A 307 -1.28 -9.22 -25.31
CA PHE A 307 -0.89 -9.82 -26.59
C PHE A 307 0.63 -9.75 -26.83
N HIS A 308 1.27 -8.61 -26.54
CA HIS A 308 2.74 -8.52 -26.61
C HIS A 308 3.42 -9.45 -25.61
N TYR A 309 2.89 -9.54 -24.38
CA TYR A 309 3.40 -10.44 -23.37
C TYR A 309 3.29 -11.90 -23.85
N ALA A 310 2.13 -12.31 -24.37
CA ALA A 310 1.93 -13.64 -24.93
C ALA A 310 2.96 -13.96 -26.03
N GLN A 311 3.17 -13.03 -26.98
CA GLN A 311 4.15 -13.20 -28.05
C GLN A 311 5.58 -13.34 -27.52
N SER A 312 6.00 -12.46 -26.59
CA SER A 312 7.36 -12.47 -26.03
C SER A 312 7.66 -13.70 -25.17
N GLN A 313 6.64 -14.27 -24.52
CA GLN A 313 6.76 -15.48 -23.69
C GLN A 313 6.41 -16.77 -24.45
N GLY A 314 6.15 -16.69 -25.76
CA GLY A 314 5.80 -17.86 -26.57
C GLY A 314 4.46 -18.51 -26.20
N ARG A 315 3.58 -17.79 -25.51
CA ARG A 315 2.19 -18.24 -25.24
C ARG A 315 1.38 -18.08 -26.52
N LYS A 316 0.54 -19.06 -26.83
CA LYS A 316 -0.14 -19.16 -28.13
C LYS A 316 -1.53 -18.53 -28.12
N ARG A 317 -2.02 -18.13 -26.94
CA ARG A 317 -3.40 -17.71 -26.75
C ARG A 317 -3.53 -16.57 -25.73
N VAL A 318 -4.47 -15.67 -25.97
CA VAL A 318 -4.97 -14.70 -25.00
C VAL A 318 -6.45 -14.95 -24.75
N THR A 319 -6.81 -15.20 -23.49
CA THR A 319 -8.21 -15.37 -23.06
C THR A 319 -8.66 -14.12 -22.30
N ALA A 320 -9.70 -13.44 -22.78
CA ALA A 320 -10.33 -12.35 -22.04
C ALA A 320 -11.34 -12.92 -21.03
N VAL A 321 -11.10 -12.71 -19.73
CA VAL A 321 -11.97 -13.21 -18.65
C VAL A 321 -12.96 -12.12 -18.23
N HIS A 322 -14.25 -12.44 -18.21
CA HIS A 322 -15.31 -11.44 -18.06
C HIS A 322 -16.59 -11.99 -17.40
N LYS A 323 -17.58 -11.11 -17.20
CA LYS A 323 -18.96 -11.44 -16.76
C LYS A 323 -20.00 -10.63 -17.54
N ALA A 324 -19.79 -10.52 -18.86
CA ALA A 324 -20.63 -9.72 -19.77
C ALA A 324 -22.06 -10.26 -19.95
N ASN A 325 -22.36 -11.48 -19.51
CA ASN A 325 -23.74 -11.97 -19.42
C ASN A 325 -24.60 -11.19 -18.42
N ILE A 326 -23.97 -10.64 -17.38
CA ILE A 326 -24.59 -9.74 -16.40
C ILE A 326 -24.23 -8.29 -16.70
N MET A 327 -22.94 -7.98 -16.85
CA MET A 327 -22.41 -6.64 -17.08
C MET A 327 -22.24 -6.33 -18.57
N LYS A 328 -23.37 -6.24 -19.28
CA LYS A 328 -23.40 -6.12 -20.74
C LYS A 328 -22.59 -4.93 -21.31
N MET A 329 -22.62 -3.78 -20.62
CA MET A 329 -21.99 -2.55 -21.13
C MET A 329 -20.52 -2.44 -20.74
N SER A 330 -20.20 -2.56 -19.45
CA SER A 330 -18.83 -2.41 -18.94
C SER A 330 -17.92 -3.52 -19.47
N ASP A 331 -18.26 -4.79 -19.19
CA ASP A 331 -17.46 -5.91 -19.67
C ASP A 331 -17.58 -6.08 -21.19
N GLY A 332 -18.73 -5.70 -21.78
CA GLY A 332 -18.89 -5.66 -23.24
C GLY A 332 -17.90 -4.69 -23.92
N MET A 333 -17.61 -3.54 -23.29
CA MET A 333 -16.59 -2.61 -23.77
C MET A 333 -15.20 -3.22 -23.67
N PHE A 334 -14.85 -3.84 -22.54
CA PHE A 334 -13.57 -4.51 -22.36
C PHE A 334 -13.33 -5.60 -23.42
N LEU A 335 -14.34 -6.44 -23.67
CA LEU A 335 -14.29 -7.46 -24.73
C LEU A 335 -14.13 -6.86 -26.13
N SER A 336 -14.83 -5.76 -26.41
CA SER A 336 -14.74 -5.07 -27.70
C SER A 336 -13.33 -4.53 -27.96
N ALA A 337 -12.67 -3.98 -26.93
CA ALA A 337 -11.29 -3.56 -27.02
C ALA A 337 -10.34 -4.76 -27.26
N CYS A 338 -10.51 -5.86 -26.52
CA CYS A 338 -9.71 -7.08 -26.71
C CYS A 338 -9.84 -7.67 -28.13
N ARG A 339 -11.07 -7.76 -28.65
CA ARG A 339 -11.35 -8.20 -30.03
C ARG A 339 -10.75 -7.28 -31.09
N GLN A 340 -10.69 -5.98 -30.81
CA GLN A 340 -10.09 -5.03 -31.73
C GLN A 340 -8.57 -5.19 -31.76
N VAL A 341 -7.94 -5.30 -30.59
CA VAL A 341 -6.50 -5.55 -30.46
C VAL A 341 -6.09 -6.88 -31.09
N SER A 342 -6.88 -7.95 -30.94
CA SER A 342 -6.51 -9.28 -31.45
C SER A 342 -6.26 -9.31 -32.96
N LYS A 343 -6.88 -8.41 -33.73
CA LYS A 343 -6.67 -8.26 -35.17
C LYS A 343 -5.23 -7.88 -35.53
N ASP A 344 -4.52 -7.20 -34.62
CA ASP A 344 -3.12 -6.81 -34.80
C ASP A 344 -2.15 -7.97 -34.53
N PHE A 345 -2.64 -9.09 -33.95
CA PHE A 345 -1.82 -10.24 -33.50
C PHE A 345 -2.32 -11.57 -34.09
N PRO A 346 -2.29 -11.77 -35.42
CA PRO A 346 -2.85 -12.96 -36.07
C PRO A 346 -2.17 -14.28 -35.66
N GLY A 347 -0.97 -14.22 -35.08
CA GLY A 347 -0.25 -15.39 -34.55
C GLY A 347 -0.67 -15.84 -33.15
N ILE A 348 -1.56 -15.11 -32.48
CA ILE A 348 -2.03 -15.39 -31.12
C ILE A 348 -3.54 -15.65 -31.18
N ALA A 349 -3.96 -16.85 -30.78
CA ALA A 349 -5.38 -17.19 -30.71
C ALA A 349 -6.08 -16.34 -29.64
N TYR A 350 -7.29 -15.88 -29.93
CA TYR A 350 -8.12 -15.11 -29.01
C TYR A 350 -9.40 -15.85 -28.67
N ASP A 351 -9.68 -16.02 -27.38
CA ASP A 351 -10.97 -16.51 -26.87
C ASP A 351 -11.43 -15.71 -25.64
N GLU A 352 -12.65 -15.96 -25.22
CA GLU A 352 -13.32 -15.28 -24.11
C GLU A 352 -13.94 -16.32 -23.20
N ASP A 353 -13.82 -16.14 -21.89
CA ASP A 353 -14.46 -17.04 -20.94
C ASP A 353 -15.04 -16.31 -19.72
N LEU A 354 -16.07 -16.90 -19.15
CA LEU A 354 -16.74 -16.33 -17.99
C LEU A 354 -15.91 -16.56 -16.73
N LEU A 355 -15.79 -15.55 -15.87
CA LEU A 355 -15.01 -15.61 -14.63
C LEU A 355 -15.33 -16.84 -13.78
N ASP A 356 -16.61 -17.14 -13.57
CA ASP A 356 -17.05 -18.30 -12.81
C ASP A 356 -16.65 -19.63 -13.45
N ARG A 357 -16.68 -19.71 -14.78
CA ARG A 357 -16.23 -20.90 -15.51
C ARG A 357 -14.72 -21.07 -15.41
N VAL A 358 -13.96 -19.98 -15.53
CA VAL A 358 -12.51 -20.01 -15.34
C VAL A 358 -12.17 -20.46 -13.92
N CYS A 359 -12.81 -19.91 -12.90
CA CYS A 359 -12.61 -20.33 -11.51
C CYS A 359 -12.92 -21.82 -11.30
N LEU A 360 -14.01 -22.33 -11.88
CA LEU A 360 -14.35 -23.74 -11.82
C LEU A 360 -13.32 -24.62 -12.52
N HIS A 361 -12.96 -24.30 -13.75
CA HIS A 361 -12.09 -25.15 -14.56
C HIS A 361 -10.65 -25.16 -14.06
N ILE A 362 -10.10 -24.01 -13.65
CA ILE A 362 -8.71 -23.92 -13.19
C ILE A 362 -8.50 -24.65 -11.86
N THR A 363 -9.52 -24.69 -11.00
CA THR A 363 -9.51 -25.45 -9.73
C THR A 363 -9.81 -26.94 -9.93
N GLN A 364 -10.37 -27.35 -11.07
CA GLN A 364 -10.50 -28.75 -11.44
C GLN A 364 -9.24 -29.28 -12.12
N ASN A 365 -8.70 -28.51 -13.07
CA ASN A 365 -7.51 -28.84 -13.82
C ASN A 365 -6.86 -27.56 -14.37
N PRO A 366 -5.72 -27.12 -13.80
CA PRO A 366 -5.02 -25.91 -14.25
C PRO A 366 -4.21 -26.10 -15.54
N ALA A 367 -3.83 -27.33 -15.91
CA ALA A 367 -2.95 -27.58 -17.05
C ALA A 367 -3.40 -26.99 -18.41
N PRO A 368 -4.72 -26.94 -18.75
CA PRO A 368 -5.21 -26.31 -19.98
C PRO A 368 -4.99 -24.78 -20.05
N PHE A 369 -4.57 -24.15 -18.96
CA PHE A 369 -4.26 -22.72 -18.90
C PHE A 369 -2.76 -22.42 -19.14
N ALA A 370 -1.92 -23.44 -19.31
CA ALA A 370 -0.50 -23.27 -19.58
C ALA A 370 -0.18 -22.62 -20.94
N ASP A 371 -1.01 -22.80 -21.97
CA ASP A 371 -0.71 -22.24 -23.30
C ASP A 371 -1.16 -20.78 -23.47
N ARG A 372 -1.77 -20.18 -22.44
CA ARG A 372 -2.51 -18.92 -22.56
C ARG A 372 -2.11 -17.86 -21.54
N VAL A 373 -2.38 -16.61 -21.92
CA VAL A 373 -2.37 -15.44 -21.04
C VAL A 373 -3.82 -15.05 -20.78
N MET A 374 -4.21 -14.91 -19.52
CA MET A 374 -5.55 -14.46 -19.14
C MET A 374 -5.51 -12.94 -18.90
N VAL A 375 -6.33 -12.18 -19.62
CA VAL A 375 -6.44 -10.72 -19.44
C VAL A 375 -7.83 -10.35 -18.92
N MET A 376 -7.92 -9.45 -17.94
CA MET A 376 -9.21 -9.13 -17.31
C MET A 376 -9.27 -7.77 -16.61
N PRO A 377 -10.50 -7.25 -16.37
CA PRO A 377 -10.74 -6.11 -15.51
C PRO A 377 -10.24 -6.27 -14.07
N ASN A 378 -10.14 -5.14 -13.38
CA ASN A 378 -9.41 -5.00 -12.12
C ASN A 378 -9.83 -5.98 -11.01
N LEU A 379 -11.11 -6.03 -10.65
CA LEU A 379 -11.60 -6.89 -9.57
C LEU A 379 -11.40 -8.39 -9.86
N TYR A 380 -11.60 -8.81 -11.10
CA TYR A 380 -11.46 -10.21 -11.48
C TYR A 380 -10.00 -10.64 -11.42
N GLY A 381 -9.11 -9.74 -11.84
CA GLY A 381 -7.68 -9.95 -11.74
C GLY A 381 -7.21 -10.11 -10.30
N ASP A 382 -7.75 -9.32 -9.37
CA ASP A 382 -7.42 -9.44 -7.95
C ASP A 382 -7.78 -10.84 -7.43
N ILE A 383 -9.05 -11.20 -7.55
CA ILE A 383 -9.61 -12.46 -7.03
C ILE A 383 -8.91 -13.66 -7.68
N LEU A 384 -8.84 -13.68 -9.01
CA LEU A 384 -8.34 -14.85 -9.74
C LEU A 384 -6.84 -15.02 -9.56
N SER A 385 -6.07 -13.92 -9.44
CA SER A 385 -4.61 -14.02 -9.21
C SER A 385 -4.27 -14.58 -7.82
N ASP A 386 -5.00 -14.17 -6.79
CA ASP A 386 -4.80 -14.70 -5.43
C ASP A 386 -5.28 -16.15 -5.31
N MET A 387 -6.35 -16.51 -6.04
CA MET A 387 -6.76 -17.91 -6.16
C MET A 387 -5.69 -18.76 -6.84
N CYS A 388 -5.07 -18.28 -7.93
CA CYS A 388 -3.96 -18.99 -8.61
C CYS A 388 -2.74 -19.13 -7.71
N ALA A 389 -2.43 -18.11 -6.89
CA ALA A 389 -1.39 -18.20 -5.88
C ALA A 389 -1.65 -19.35 -4.89
N GLY A 390 -2.91 -19.53 -4.47
CA GLY A 390 -3.32 -20.66 -3.62
C GLY A 390 -3.03 -22.03 -4.24
N LEU A 391 -3.12 -22.18 -5.56
CA LEU A 391 -2.81 -23.43 -6.26
C LEU A 391 -1.32 -23.82 -6.13
N ILE A 392 -0.42 -22.83 -6.06
CA ILE A 392 1.03 -23.04 -6.01
C ILE A 392 1.64 -22.96 -4.61
N GLY A 393 0.82 -22.97 -3.55
CA GLY A 393 1.30 -22.92 -2.15
C GLY A 393 1.18 -21.55 -1.48
N GLY A 394 0.60 -20.57 -2.15
CA GLY A 394 0.18 -19.29 -1.57
C GLY A 394 1.03 -18.08 -1.99
N LEU A 395 0.72 -16.95 -1.36
CA LEU A 395 1.28 -15.63 -1.68
C LEU A 395 2.80 -15.52 -1.41
N GLY A 396 3.35 -16.38 -0.55
CA GLY A 396 4.79 -16.43 -0.24
C GLY A 396 5.68 -16.86 -1.42
N LEU A 397 5.08 -17.46 -2.46
CA LEU A 397 5.74 -17.93 -3.67
C LEU A 397 5.33 -17.14 -4.93
N THR A 398 4.54 -16.10 -4.78
CA THR A 398 3.90 -15.44 -5.93
C THR A 398 4.59 -14.11 -6.24
N PRO A 399 5.21 -13.96 -7.42
CA PRO A 399 5.79 -12.68 -7.83
C PRO A 399 4.75 -11.76 -8.48
N SER A 400 5.07 -10.46 -8.54
CA SER A 400 4.21 -9.47 -9.21
C SER A 400 5.02 -8.38 -9.90
N GLY A 401 4.57 -8.00 -11.10
CA GLY A 401 5.05 -6.83 -11.82
C GLY A 401 3.91 -5.86 -12.11
N ASN A 402 4.04 -4.61 -11.68
CA ASN A 402 3.15 -3.52 -12.05
C ASN A 402 3.81 -2.72 -13.18
N ILE A 403 3.23 -2.77 -14.37
CA ILE A 403 3.80 -2.27 -15.60
C ILE A 403 3.08 -1.00 -16.03
N GLY A 404 3.86 0.05 -16.27
CA GLY A 404 3.41 1.31 -16.84
C GLY A 404 4.12 1.60 -18.16
N ARG A 405 3.77 2.74 -18.76
CA ARG A 405 4.42 3.22 -19.99
C ARG A 405 5.83 3.76 -19.70
N ASP A 406 5.96 4.54 -18.64
CA ASP A 406 7.17 5.31 -18.32
C ASP A 406 7.95 4.71 -17.13
N ALA A 407 7.33 3.80 -16.39
CA ALA A 407 7.98 3.07 -15.31
C ALA A 407 7.35 1.70 -15.06
N SER A 408 8.13 0.78 -14.49
CA SER A 408 7.69 -0.54 -14.04
C SER A 408 8.16 -0.79 -12.60
N ILE A 409 7.28 -1.32 -11.76
CA ILE A 409 7.58 -1.64 -10.36
C ILE A 409 7.31 -3.12 -10.09
N PHE A 410 8.33 -3.83 -9.60
CA PHE A 410 8.26 -5.23 -9.22
C PHE A 410 8.17 -5.35 -7.70
N GLU A 411 7.32 -6.24 -7.20
CA GLU A 411 7.06 -6.39 -5.77
C GLU A 411 6.59 -7.79 -5.40
N ALA A 412 6.91 -8.22 -4.18
CA ALA A 412 6.25 -9.38 -3.58
C ALA A 412 4.81 -9.04 -3.19
N VAL A 413 3.92 -10.03 -3.29
CA VAL A 413 2.47 -9.84 -3.09
C VAL A 413 2.03 -10.10 -1.66
N HIS A 414 2.84 -10.82 -0.89
CA HIS A 414 2.53 -11.17 0.50
C HIS A 414 2.56 -9.93 1.41
N GLY A 415 1.87 -10.05 2.56
CA GLY A 415 1.90 -9.05 3.64
C GLY A 415 3.26 -8.94 4.34
N SER A 416 3.32 -8.17 5.41
CA SER A 416 4.58 -7.97 6.17
C SER A 416 4.91 -9.09 7.12
N ALA A 417 3.93 -9.95 7.44
CA ALA A 417 4.03 -10.98 8.47
C ALA A 417 4.71 -10.44 9.75
N PRO A 418 4.06 -9.48 10.44
CA PRO A 418 4.67 -8.76 11.58
C PRO A 418 5.07 -9.72 12.71
N ASP A 419 4.32 -10.80 12.88
CA ASP A 419 4.54 -11.90 13.80
C ASP A 419 5.88 -12.62 13.62
N ILE A 420 6.51 -12.55 12.44
CA ILE A 420 7.82 -13.16 12.16
C ILE A 420 8.95 -12.16 11.89
N ALA A 421 8.66 -10.86 11.97
CA ALA A 421 9.64 -9.81 11.72
C ALA A 421 10.83 -9.90 12.69
N GLY A 422 12.06 -9.74 12.16
CA GLY A 422 13.29 -9.81 12.96
C GLY A 422 13.67 -11.20 13.49
N LYS A 423 12.82 -12.22 13.30
CA LYS A 423 13.08 -13.61 13.75
C LYS A 423 13.92 -14.43 12.78
N GLY A 424 14.24 -13.87 11.60
CA GLY A 424 14.98 -14.58 10.55
C GLY A 424 14.20 -15.75 9.94
N LEU A 425 12.87 -15.71 9.97
CA LEU A 425 11.98 -16.77 9.47
C LEU A 425 11.33 -16.47 8.11
N ALA A 426 11.55 -15.26 7.58
CA ALA A 426 10.92 -14.82 6.34
C ALA A 426 11.41 -15.63 5.13
N ASN A 427 10.49 -15.95 4.22
CA ASN A 427 10.82 -16.54 2.93
C ASN A 427 11.06 -15.45 1.88
N PRO A 428 12.29 -15.31 1.34
CA PRO A 428 12.61 -14.30 0.32
C PRO A 428 12.13 -14.66 -1.09
N THR A 429 11.51 -15.84 -1.29
CA THR A 429 11.23 -16.38 -2.63
C THR A 429 10.34 -15.47 -3.49
N ALA A 430 9.21 -14.96 -2.98
CA ALA A 430 8.34 -14.09 -3.77
C ALA A 430 9.05 -12.82 -4.26
N LEU A 431 9.87 -12.18 -3.41
CA LEU A 431 10.63 -11.01 -3.80
C LEU A 431 11.72 -11.38 -4.80
N LEU A 432 12.42 -12.50 -4.59
CA LEU A 432 13.42 -13.01 -5.52
C LEU A 432 12.81 -13.26 -6.90
N LEU A 433 11.69 -13.97 -6.98
CA LEU A 433 10.97 -14.22 -8.24
C LEU A 433 10.51 -12.91 -8.91
N SER A 434 10.13 -11.90 -8.12
CA SER A 434 9.79 -10.57 -8.64
C SER A 434 11.02 -9.86 -9.21
N SER A 435 12.19 -10.02 -8.58
CA SER A 435 13.47 -9.57 -9.15
C SER A 435 13.80 -10.29 -10.45
N LEU A 436 13.47 -11.57 -10.60
CA LEU A 436 13.65 -12.28 -11.87
C LEU A 436 12.75 -11.73 -12.97
N MET A 437 11.50 -11.41 -12.65
CA MET A 437 10.60 -10.70 -13.57
C MET A 437 11.19 -9.33 -13.98
N MET A 438 11.80 -8.61 -13.04
CA MET A 438 12.49 -7.34 -13.31
C MET A 438 13.67 -7.53 -14.26
N LEU A 439 14.52 -8.54 -14.02
CA LEU A 439 15.65 -8.84 -14.90
C LEU A 439 15.20 -9.17 -16.32
N ARG A 440 14.15 -9.99 -16.47
CA ARG A 440 13.55 -10.31 -17.78
C ARG A 440 13.01 -9.06 -18.47
N HIS A 441 12.38 -8.15 -17.72
CA HIS A 441 11.90 -6.87 -18.25
C HIS A 441 13.04 -5.98 -18.75
N MET A 442 14.22 -6.05 -18.14
CA MET A 442 15.44 -5.34 -18.56
C MET A 442 16.24 -6.08 -19.64
N ASN A 443 15.71 -7.17 -20.21
CA ASN A 443 16.42 -8.06 -21.15
C ASN A 443 17.69 -8.72 -20.58
N LEU A 444 17.78 -8.87 -19.25
CA LEU A 444 18.84 -9.58 -18.55
C LEU A 444 18.48 -11.06 -18.31
N THR A 445 17.84 -11.69 -19.30
CA THR A 445 17.32 -13.07 -19.22
C THR A 445 18.35 -14.11 -18.79
N PRO A 446 19.62 -14.11 -19.28
CA PRO A 446 20.61 -15.09 -18.84
C PRO A 446 20.90 -15.05 -17.33
N TYR A 447 20.87 -13.86 -16.72
CA TYR A 447 21.02 -13.70 -15.28
C TYR A 447 19.78 -14.21 -14.54
N ALA A 448 18.59 -13.87 -15.04
CA ALA A 448 17.33 -14.32 -14.47
C ALA A 448 17.25 -15.85 -14.44
N ASP A 449 17.55 -16.52 -15.56
CA ASP A 449 17.44 -17.97 -15.68
C ASP A 449 18.46 -18.69 -14.79
N LYS A 450 19.68 -18.14 -14.64
CA LYS A 450 20.70 -18.70 -13.74
C LYS A 450 20.24 -18.64 -12.29
N ILE A 451 19.72 -17.49 -11.85
CA ILE A 451 19.23 -17.29 -10.47
C ILE A 451 17.97 -18.13 -10.23
N GLU A 452 17.04 -18.19 -11.20
CA GLU A 452 15.82 -19.00 -11.11
C GLU A 452 16.13 -20.47 -10.90
N LYS A 453 17.06 -21.01 -11.71
CA LYS A 453 17.48 -22.41 -11.63
C LYS A 453 18.06 -22.74 -10.26
N ALA A 454 18.84 -21.83 -9.68
CA ALA A 454 19.38 -21.98 -8.34
C ALA A 454 18.27 -21.94 -7.27
N ALA A 455 17.40 -20.92 -7.31
CA ALA A 455 16.31 -20.74 -6.35
C ALA A 455 15.33 -21.92 -6.35
N LEU A 456 14.76 -22.25 -7.52
CA LEU A 456 13.82 -23.35 -7.67
C LEU A 456 14.48 -24.69 -7.37
N GLY A 457 15.75 -24.85 -7.75
CA GLY A 457 16.53 -26.04 -7.42
C GLY A 457 16.74 -26.22 -5.91
N THR A 458 16.91 -25.15 -5.14
CA THR A 458 17.02 -25.24 -3.68
C THR A 458 15.69 -25.63 -3.04
N ILE A 459 14.59 -25.08 -3.55
CA ILE A 459 13.24 -25.48 -3.11
C ILE A 459 12.98 -26.96 -3.42
N ALA A 460 13.31 -27.39 -4.64
CA ALA A 460 13.10 -28.77 -5.11
C ALA A 460 13.86 -29.82 -4.29
N GLU A 461 15.02 -29.47 -3.72
CA GLU A 461 15.79 -30.36 -2.85
C GLU A 461 15.17 -30.54 -1.47
N GLY A 462 14.36 -29.58 -1.01
CA GLY A 462 13.65 -29.61 0.26
C GLY A 462 14.51 -29.53 1.53
N LYS A 463 15.84 -29.46 1.42
CA LYS A 463 16.76 -29.52 2.57
C LYS A 463 16.88 -28.21 3.34
N SER A 464 17.02 -27.10 2.63
CA SER A 464 17.33 -25.78 3.21
C SER A 464 16.19 -24.79 3.00
N ILE A 465 14.93 -25.23 3.08
CA ILE A 465 13.75 -24.38 2.86
C ILE A 465 13.18 -23.80 4.16
N THR A 466 12.48 -22.68 4.07
CA THR A 466 11.86 -21.96 5.20
C THR A 466 10.61 -22.65 5.74
N GLY A 467 10.14 -22.24 6.92
CA GLY A 467 9.04 -22.89 7.64
C GLY A 467 7.70 -22.89 6.91
N ASP A 468 7.40 -21.84 6.15
CA ASP A 468 6.20 -21.75 5.29
C ASP A 468 6.19 -22.78 4.16
N LEU A 469 7.37 -23.27 3.76
CA LEU A 469 7.54 -24.37 2.81
C LEU A 469 7.66 -25.74 3.51
N GLY A 470 7.43 -25.81 4.83
CA GLY A 470 7.54 -27.04 5.63
C GLY A 470 8.97 -27.41 6.06
N GLY A 471 9.94 -26.53 5.85
CA GLY A 471 11.32 -26.73 6.31
C GLY A 471 11.62 -26.14 7.68
N LYS A 472 12.91 -26.01 7.99
CA LYS A 472 13.42 -25.48 9.27
C LYS A 472 14.51 -24.43 9.09
N ALA A 473 14.86 -24.09 7.85
CA ALA A 473 15.92 -23.13 7.58
C ALA A 473 15.45 -21.72 7.91
N SER A 474 16.37 -20.92 8.45
CA SER A 474 16.23 -19.48 8.54
C SER A 474 16.35 -18.82 7.15
N THR A 475 15.94 -17.55 7.05
CA THR A 475 16.12 -16.73 5.86
C THR A 475 17.58 -16.73 5.40
N GLN A 476 18.54 -16.69 6.33
CA GLN A 476 19.97 -16.64 6.02
C GLN A 476 20.47 -17.99 5.47
N GLU A 477 20.10 -19.11 6.11
CA GLU A 477 20.48 -20.45 5.65
C GLU A 477 19.89 -20.76 4.27
N TYR A 478 18.63 -20.39 4.04
CA TYR A 478 18.01 -20.58 2.73
C TYR A 478 18.69 -19.73 1.65
N THR A 479 18.99 -18.46 1.95
CA THR A 479 19.70 -17.57 1.02
C THR A 479 21.11 -18.10 0.71
N ALA A 480 21.85 -18.56 1.72
CA ALA A 480 23.17 -19.14 1.55
C ALA A 480 23.12 -20.40 0.65
N ALA A 481 22.12 -21.26 0.83
CA ALA A 481 21.94 -22.45 0.00
C ALA A 481 21.67 -22.12 -1.48
N ILE A 482 20.88 -21.08 -1.76
CA ILE A 482 20.65 -20.59 -3.13
C ILE A 482 21.98 -20.09 -3.73
N ILE A 483 22.75 -19.30 -2.99
CA ILE A 483 24.02 -18.74 -3.45
C ILE A 483 25.07 -19.83 -3.70
N GLU A 484 25.15 -20.82 -2.81
CA GLU A 484 26.03 -21.97 -2.99
C GLU A 484 25.69 -22.74 -4.28
N LYS A 485 24.40 -22.96 -4.56
CA LYS A 485 23.95 -23.59 -5.79
C LYS A 485 24.25 -22.73 -7.02
N LEU A 486 24.13 -21.42 -6.90
CA LEU A 486 24.36 -20.46 -7.97
C LEU A 486 25.83 -20.33 -8.37
N SER A 487 26.76 -20.49 -7.42
CA SER A 487 28.21 -20.51 -7.70
C SER A 487 28.68 -21.79 -8.39
N ARG A 488 27.92 -22.89 -8.26
CA ARG A 488 28.19 -24.18 -8.91
C ARG A 488 27.56 -24.32 -10.30
N ALA A 489 26.62 -23.44 -10.65
CA ALA A 489 25.91 -23.41 -11.94
C ALA A 489 26.64 -22.52 -12.95
#